data_AF-A0A924XHY0-F1
#
_entry.id   AF-A0A924XHY0-F1
#
_cell.length_a   1.000
_cell.length_b   1.000
_cell.length_c   1.000
_cell.angle_alpha   90.00
_cell.angle_beta   90.00
_cell.angle_gamma   90.00
#
_symmetry.space_group_name_H-M   'P 1'
#
loop_
_entity.id
_entity.type
_entity.pdbx_description
1 polymer ?
#
loop_
_entity_poly.entity_id
_entity_poly.type
_entity_poly.pdbx_seq_one_letter_code
_entity_poly.pdbx_strand_id
1 'polypeptide(L)'
;MQKPLHNFLILFVIGAALCFVIAIEAQVIVIPKVPTNQTITVGNQNSAPRQISQQINTTFNNLNNSPLSPASSSFAIAQNFTHRNGLKWNFGGKSQNGWFIYQPLITDLIEVDANADANAFAQGVARWQRRAGLFPNGIVDEITLSAMFKTWQSNRVYTVETATPAQLVHAPISDFYDPTRADDLLYVERETYNAYKKMVRAAVADKSLKLGANTSGELASTEPFMKIVSAFRSPEYQAKLRRASPNSGRAGLAMKSVHSSGRALDIYVGGEPVTTKDYNRAIQINTPVYRWLVKNAGKFGFKPYFYEPWHWEYAPETNNKVPPVIINTENN
;
A
#
# COMPACT_ATOMS: atom_id res chain seq x y z
N MET A 1 32.36 42.82 -23.38
CA MET A 1 32.59 41.68 -22.45
C MET A 1 31.31 40.88 -22.33
N GLN A 2 31.20 39.81 -23.11
CA GLN A 2 30.09 38.86 -23.09
C GLN A 2 30.19 37.95 -21.85
N LYS A 3 29.06 37.73 -21.16
CA LYS A 3 28.93 36.71 -20.11
C LYS A 3 28.33 35.44 -20.73
N PRO A 4 28.82 34.23 -20.42
CA PRO A 4 28.25 33.01 -20.97
C PRO A 4 27.03 32.54 -20.16
N LEU A 5 25.95 32.21 -20.87
CA LEU A 5 24.84 31.41 -20.34
C LEU A 5 25.31 29.97 -20.14
N HIS A 6 25.17 29.45 -18.92
CA HIS A 6 25.25 28.02 -18.66
C HIS A 6 23.86 27.40 -18.85
N ASN A 7 23.71 26.63 -19.92
CA ASN A 7 22.59 25.72 -20.13
C ASN A 7 22.77 24.48 -19.24
N PHE A 8 21.84 24.25 -18.31
CA PHE A 8 21.73 22.98 -17.61
C PHE A 8 20.80 22.04 -18.41
N LEU A 9 21.40 21.00 -18.99
CA LEU A 9 20.70 19.95 -19.73
C LEU A 9 20.21 18.88 -18.74
N ILE A 10 18.89 18.76 -18.56
CA ILE A 10 18.28 17.67 -17.79
C ILE A 10 18.06 16.48 -18.73
N LEU A 11 18.84 15.41 -18.54
CA LEU A 11 18.65 14.14 -19.25
C LEU A 11 17.56 13.30 -18.55
N PHE A 12 16.46 13.04 -19.24
CA PHE A 12 15.50 12.00 -18.89
C PHE A 12 15.75 10.75 -19.75
N VAL A 13 16.12 9.64 -19.11
CA VAL A 13 16.18 8.31 -19.74
C VAL A 13 14.97 7.51 -19.28
N ILE A 14 14.07 7.14 -20.20
CA ILE A 14 12.92 6.27 -19.92
C ILE A 14 12.95 5.11 -20.92
N GLY A 15 13.09 3.89 -20.38
CA GLY A 15 12.99 2.63 -21.12
C GLY A 15 11.53 2.20 -21.34
N ALA A 16 11.22 1.79 -22.56
CA ALA A 16 9.92 1.28 -22.98
C ALA A 16 9.83 -0.25 -22.82
N ALA A 17 8.64 -0.77 -22.50
CA ALA A 17 8.34 -2.20 -22.58
C ALA A 17 6.99 -2.41 -23.27
N LEU A 18 7.00 -3.29 -24.27
CA LEU A 18 5.90 -3.68 -25.15
C LEU A 18 5.06 -4.79 -24.48
N CYS A 19 3.73 -4.79 -24.63
CA CYS A 19 2.89 -5.96 -24.32
C CYS A 19 1.82 -6.17 -25.40
N PHE A 20 1.78 -7.40 -25.92
CA PHE A 20 0.71 -7.98 -26.73
C PHE A 20 -0.20 -8.85 -25.85
N VAL A 21 -1.45 -9.02 -26.28
CA VAL A 21 -2.51 -9.82 -25.63
C VAL A 21 -2.60 -11.18 -26.33
N ILE A 22 -2.61 -12.28 -25.57
CA ILE A 22 -3.03 -13.60 -26.08
C ILE A 22 -4.00 -14.24 -25.07
N ALA A 23 -5.12 -14.75 -25.57
CA ALA A 23 -6.15 -15.49 -24.85
C ALA A 23 -5.75 -16.98 -24.68
N ILE A 24 -6.13 -17.61 -23.57
CA ILE A 24 -5.93 -19.04 -23.33
C ILE A 24 -7.28 -19.70 -23.05
N GLU A 25 -7.59 -20.75 -23.81
CA GLU A 25 -8.72 -21.67 -23.62
C GLU A 25 -8.44 -22.65 -22.46
N ALA A 26 -9.44 -22.91 -21.64
CA ALA A 26 -9.35 -23.83 -20.50
C ALA A 26 -9.87 -25.23 -20.87
N GLN A 27 -9.09 -26.27 -20.52
CA GLN A 27 -9.56 -27.65 -20.49
C GLN A 27 -10.10 -28.01 -19.10
N VAL A 28 -11.25 -28.69 -19.09
CA VAL A 28 -12.03 -29.08 -17.91
C VAL A 28 -11.45 -30.31 -17.23
N ILE A 29 -11.15 -30.22 -15.93
CA ILE A 29 -10.84 -31.37 -15.06
C ILE A 29 -12.04 -31.59 -14.13
N VAL A 30 -12.57 -32.82 -14.11
CA VAL A 30 -13.70 -33.25 -13.27
C VAL A 30 -13.19 -33.66 -11.89
N ILE A 31 -13.76 -33.08 -10.82
CA ILE A 31 -13.49 -33.44 -9.41
C ILE A 31 -14.76 -34.08 -8.80
N PRO A 32 -14.64 -35.17 -8.00
CA PRO A 32 -15.80 -35.92 -7.50
C PRO A 32 -16.52 -35.27 -6.31
N LYS A 33 -17.83 -35.52 -6.23
CA LYS A 33 -18.79 -35.02 -5.22
C LYS A 33 -18.50 -35.56 -3.81
N VAL A 34 -18.45 -34.66 -2.81
CA VAL A 34 -18.47 -35.01 -1.38
C VAL A 34 -19.93 -35.11 -0.87
N PRO A 35 -20.28 -36.07 0.02
CA PRO A 35 -21.67 -36.30 0.44
C PRO A 35 -22.15 -35.26 1.46
N THR A 36 -23.44 -34.95 1.37
CA THR A 36 -24.14 -33.93 2.15
C THR A 36 -24.90 -34.53 3.35
N ASN A 37 -24.90 -33.80 4.46
CA ASN A 37 -25.79 -33.83 5.63
C ASN A 37 -25.65 -34.95 6.69
N GLN A 38 -25.23 -34.53 7.89
CA GLN A 38 -25.78 -35.03 9.15
C GLN A 38 -26.58 -33.90 9.82
N THR A 39 -27.86 -34.13 10.02
CA THR A 39 -28.79 -33.26 10.75
C THR A 39 -28.60 -33.48 12.25
N ILE A 40 -28.20 -32.45 12.99
CA ILE A 40 -28.18 -32.48 14.46
C ILE A 40 -29.52 -31.99 14.98
N THR A 41 -30.27 -32.88 15.63
CA THR A 41 -31.50 -32.57 16.37
C THR A 41 -31.12 -31.93 17.71
N VAL A 42 -31.45 -30.65 17.92
CA VAL A 42 -31.24 -29.96 19.20
C VAL A 42 -32.51 -30.06 20.05
N GLY A 43 -32.40 -30.78 21.17
CA GLY A 43 -33.43 -30.87 22.20
C GLY A 43 -33.59 -29.54 22.96
N ASN A 44 -34.85 -29.20 23.21
CA ASN A 44 -35.30 -27.96 23.82
C ASN A 44 -34.95 -27.91 25.33
N GLN A 45 -33.99 -27.07 25.71
CA GLN A 45 -33.74 -26.65 27.10
C GLN A 45 -33.54 -25.13 27.12
N ASN A 46 -34.47 -24.43 27.77
CA ASN A 46 -34.50 -22.99 27.91
C ASN A 46 -33.35 -22.49 28.80
N SER A 47 -32.23 -22.12 28.16
CA SER A 47 -31.14 -21.36 28.78
C SER A 47 -30.52 -20.38 27.78
N ALA A 48 -30.85 -19.09 27.92
CA ALA A 48 -30.16 -17.88 27.46
C ALA A 48 -29.51 -17.84 26.04
N PRO A 49 -30.03 -17.04 25.08
CA PRO A 49 -29.42 -16.79 23.75
C PRO A 49 -27.98 -16.24 23.75
N ARG A 50 -27.52 -15.72 24.90
CA ARG A 50 -26.21 -15.06 25.05
C ARG A 50 -25.04 -16.04 25.22
N GLN A 51 -25.28 -17.24 25.76
CA GLN A 51 -24.21 -18.22 25.98
C GLN A 51 -23.86 -19.00 24.71
N ILE A 52 -24.87 -19.35 23.89
CA ILE A 52 -24.66 -20.06 22.62
C ILE A 52 -23.86 -19.19 21.63
N SER A 53 -24.18 -17.90 21.55
CA SER A 53 -23.45 -16.94 20.68
C SER A 53 -22.00 -16.69 21.15
N GLN A 54 -21.74 -16.70 22.47
CA GLN A 54 -20.37 -16.63 23.01
C GLN A 54 -19.58 -17.92 22.77
N GLN A 55 -20.22 -19.09 22.85
CA GLN A 55 -19.58 -20.41 22.67
C GLN A 55 -19.26 -20.71 21.20
N ILE A 56 -20.13 -20.26 20.27
CA ILE A 56 -19.87 -20.31 18.82
C ILE A 56 -18.71 -19.37 18.48
N ASN A 57 -18.72 -18.13 18.98
CA ASN A 57 -17.63 -17.17 18.72
C ASN A 57 -16.28 -17.65 19.29
N THR A 58 -16.25 -18.28 20.46
CA THR A 58 -15.01 -18.85 21.02
C THR A 58 -14.51 -20.06 20.23
N THR A 59 -15.39 -20.93 19.74
CA THR A 59 -15.00 -22.10 18.93
C THR A 59 -14.48 -21.69 17.54
N PHE A 60 -15.14 -20.74 16.87
CA PHE A 60 -14.65 -20.17 15.61
C PHE A 60 -13.33 -19.41 15.79
N ASN A 61 -13.17 -18.65 16.89
CA ASN A 61 -11.92 -17.95 17.19
C ASN A 61 -10.76 -18.93 17.51
N ASN A 62 -11.04 -20.06 18.17
CA ASN A 62 -10.03 -21.08 18.49
C ASN A 62 -9.53 -21.84 17.25
N LEU A 63 -10.42 -22.12 16.28
CA LEU A 63 -10.01 -22.73 15.00
C LEU A 63 -9.21 -21.76 14.12
N ASN A 64 -9.58 -20.48 14.11
CA ASN A 64 -8.87 -19.44 13.35
C ASN A 64 -7.48 -19.09 13.89
N ASN A 65 -7.22 -19.40 15.16
CA ASN A 65 -5.95 -19.07 15.84
C ASN A 65 -5.02 -20.28 16.06
N SER A 66 -5.35 -21.45 15.53
CA SER A 66 -4.49 -22.63 15.67
C SER A 66 -3.10 -22.39 15.03
N PRO A 67 -2.01 -22.44 15.81
CA PRO A 67 -0.68 -22.15 15.28
C PRO A 67 -0.24 -23.22 14.28
N LEU A 68 0.68 -22.86 13.38
CA LEU A 68 1.39 -23.86 12.57
C LEU A 68 2.11 -24.85 13.50
N SER A 69 2.13 -26.13 13.12
CA SER A 69 2.98 -27.11 13.79
C SER A 69 4.46 -26.73 13.67
N PRO A 70 5.35 -27.17 14.58
CA PRO A 70 6.77 -26.83 14.52
C PRO A 70 7.41 -27.15 13.16
N ALA A 71 7.14 -28.34 12.60
CA ALA A 71 7.66 -28.74 11.28
C ALA A 71 7.15 -27.84 10.15
N SER A 72 5.86 -27.51 10.13
CA SER A 72 5.29 -26.60 9.13
C SER A 72 5.87 -25.20 9.25
N SER A 73 6.11 -24.73 10.49
CA SER A 73 6.70 -23.42 10.73
C SER A 73 8.16 -23.36 10.27
N SER A 74 8.97 -24.38 10.57
CA SER A 74 10.36 -24.45 10.08
C SER A 74 10.45 -24.43 8.55
N PHE A 75 9.55 -25.15 7.87
CA PHE A 75 9.47 -25.11 6.41
C PHE A 75 9.06 -23.72 5.90
N ALA A 76 8.05 -23.10 6.50
CA ALA A 76 7.58 -21.77 6.11
C ALA A 76 8.64 -20.68 6.30
N ILE A 77 9.39 -20.72 7.41
CA ILE A 77 10.53 -19.83 7.69
C ILE A 77 11.57 -19.92 6.57
N ALA A 78 11.98 -21.14 6.21
CA ALA A 78 12.98 -21.35 5.16
C ALA A 78 12.48 -20.83 3.80
N GLN A 79 11.23 -21.11 3.44
CA GLN A 79 10.63 -20.61 2.19
C GLN A 79 10.53 -19.09 2.17
N ASN A 80 10.08 -18.46 3.26
CA ASN A 80 9.99 -17.00 3.35
C ASN A 80 11.37 -16.33 3.23
N PHE A 81 12.40 -16.90 3.84
CA PHE A 81 13.78 -16.41 3.70
C PHE A 81 14.25 -16.43 2.24
N THR A 82 14.00 -17.53 1.52
CA THR A 82 14.32 -17.65 0.09
C THR A 82 13.46 -16.73 -0.78
N HIS A 83 12.14 -16.76 -0.60
CA HIS A 83 11.18 -16.00 -1.40
C HIS A 83 11.34 -14.50 -1.25
N ARG A 84 11.77 -14.01 -0.09
CA ARG A 84 12.02 -12.58 0.17
C ARG A 84 12.84 -11.93 -0.93
N ASN A 85 13.89 -12.60 -1.42
CA ASN A 85 14.78 -12.08 -2.46
C ASN A 85 14.73 -12.85 -3.78
N GLY A 86 14.09 -14.04 -3.81
CA GLY A 86 14.16 -14.97 -4.93
C GLY A 86 12.83 -15.35 -5.57
N LEU A 87 11.68 -14.96 -4.99
CA LEU A 87 10.37 -15.27 -5.58
C LEU A 87 10.27 -14.61 -6.96
N LYS A 88 10.01 -15.40 -8.00
CA LYS A 88 9.70 -14.87 -9.33
C LYS A 88 8.19 -14.70 -9.46
N TRP A 89 7.76 -13.53 -9.87
CA TRP A 89 6.35 -13.19 -10.06
C TRP A 89 6.23 -12.02 -11.03
N ASN A 90 5.01 -11.70 -11.47
CA ASN A 90 4.77 -10.64 -12.45
C ASN A 90 3.82 -9.57 -11.91
N PHE A 91 4.12 -8.31 -12.22
CA PHE A 91 3.22 -7.19 -11.93
C PHE A 91 3.33 -6.09 -12.98
N GLY A 92 2.18 -5.60 -13.46
CA GLY A 92 2.14 -4.54 -14.46
C GLY A 92 2.92 -4.88 -15.74
N GLY A 93 2.93 -6.16 -16.14
CA GLY A 93 3.68 -6.65 -17.29
C GLY A 93 5.20 -6.76 -17.09
N LYS A 94 5.70 -6.57 -15.86
CA LYS A 94 7.12 -6.69 -15.52
C LYS A 94 7.35 -7.92 -14.64
N SER A 95 8.40 -8.67 -14.96
CA SER A 95 8.93 -9.65 -14.01
C SER A 95 9.53 -8.93 -12.81
N GLN A 96 9.26 -9.47 -11.63
CA GLN A 96 9.74 -8.99 -10.34
C GLN A 96 10.55 -10.11 -9.67
N ASN A 97 11.45 -9.72 -8.77
CA ASN A 97 12.28 -10.65 -8.02
C ASN A 97 12.21 -10.38 -6.53
N GLY A 98 11.75 -11.37 -5.78
CA GLY A 98 11.47 -11.27 -4.36
C GLY A 98 10.32 -10.33 -4.02
N TRP A 99 10.03 -10.22 -2.74
CA TRP A 99 9.02 -9.32 -2.18
C TRP A 99 9.58 -8.38 -1.11
N PHE A 100 10.92 -8.33 -0.92
CA PHE A 100 11.56 -7.57 0.16
C PHE A 100 11.16 -6.08 0.20
N ILE A 101 10.93 -5.46 -0.95
CA ILE A 101 10.48 -4.05 -1.05
C ILE A 101 9.08 -3.83 -0.46
N TYR A 102 8.28 -4.88 -0.30
CA TYR A 102 6.96 -4.80 0.35
C TYR A 102 7.01 -5.22 1.81
N GLN A 103 8.17 -5.60 2.36
CA GLN A 103 8.28 -6.15 3.71
C GLN A 103 7.57 -5.29 4.77
N PRO A 104 7.74 -3.95 4.84
CA PRO A 104 7.01 -3.15 5.83
C PRO A 104 5.48 -3.23 5.70
N LEU A 105 4.95 -3.26 4.48
CA LEU A 105 3.51 -3.38 4.23
C LEU A 105 3.01 -4.78 4.59
N ILE A 106 3.81 -5.83 4.33
CA ILE A 106 3.47 -7.20 4.72
C ILE A 106 3.42 -7.31 6.24
N THR A 107 4.43 -6.80 6.95
CA THR A 107 4.48 -6.84 8.43
C THR A 107 3.31 -6.10 9.08
N ASP A 108 2.89 -4.98 8.49
CA ASP A 108 1.71 -4.24 8.93
C ASP A 108 0.42 -5.03 8.68
N LEU A 109 0.26 -5.58 7.48
CA LEU A 109 -0.93 -6.34 7.08
C LEU A 109 -1.15 -7.62 7.90
N ILE A 110 -0.07 -8.31 8.26
CA ILE A 110 -0.14 -9.51 9.11
C ILE A 110 -0.11 -9.20 10.61
N GLU A 111 0.05 -7.91 10.97
CA GLU A 111 0.13 -7.42 12.36
C GLU A 111 1.28 -8.06 13.15
N VAL A 112 2.45 -8.21 12.52
CA VAL A 112 3.66 -8.78 13.13
C VAL A 112 4.88 -7.98 12.74
N ASP A 113 5.55 -7.38 13.72
CA ASP A 113 6.85 -6.70 13.55
C ASP A 113 7.99 -7.72 13.68
N ALA A 114 8.16 -8.56 12.66
CA ALA A 114 9.21 -9.57 12.61
C ALA A 114 9.76 -9.74 11.19
N ASN A 115 11.00 -10.21 11.11
CA ASN A 115 11.66 -10.52 9.84
C ASN A 115 11.10 -11.80 9.20
N ALA A 116 11.33 -11.94 7.89
CA ALA A 116 10.86 -13.07 7.07
C ALA A 116 11.29 -14.45 7.59
N ASP A 117 12.44 -14.51 8.26
CA ASP A 117 13.05 -15.71 8.83
C ASP A 117 12.61 -15.99 10.29
N ALA A 118 11.68 -15.20 10.83
CA ALA A 118 11.17 -15.40 12.17
C ALA A 118 9.93 -16.30 12.19
N ASN A 119 9.84 -17.18 13.20
CA ASN A 119 8.63 -17.98 13.47
C ASN A 119 7.38 -17.10 13.62
N ALA A 120 7.50 -15.94 14.26
CA ALA A 120 6.39 -15.00 14.42
C ALA A 120 5.82 -14.51 13.07
N PHE A 121 6.70 -14.28 12.08
CA PHE A 121 6.29 -13.87 10.74
C PHE A 121 5.50 -14.97 10.03
N ALA A 122 6.03 -16.21 9.99
CA ALA A 122 5.34 -17.35 9.39
C ALA A 122 3.94 -17.59 10.03
N GLN A 123 3.84 -17.48 11.35
CA GLN A 123 2.57 -17.56 12.07
C GLN A 123 1.63 -16.41 11.72
N GLY A 124 2.14 -15.19 11.56
CA GLY A 124 1.38 -14.02 11.12
C GLY A 124 0.80 -14.21 9.72
N VAL A 125 1.62 -14.68 8.78
CA VAL A 125 1.19 -14.99 7.42
C VAL A 125 0.11 -16.07 7.43
N ALA A 126 0.28 -17.16 8.18
CA ALA A 126 -0.72 -18.23 8.27
C ALA A 126 -2.06 -17.73 8.84
N ARG A 127 -2.03 -16.88 9.89
CA ARG A 127 -3.25 -16.25 10.42
C ARG A 127 -3.92 -15.36 9.38
N TRP A 128 -3.15 -14.55 8.64
CA TRP A 128 -3.68 -13.70 7.60
C TRP A 128 -4.28 -14.51 6.44
N GLN A 129 -3.59 -15.56 5.98
CA GLN A 129 -4.06 -16.47 4.94
C GLN A 129 -5.42 -17.08 5.30
N ARG A 130 -5.62 -17.53 6.56
CA ARG A 130 -6.95 -18.00 7.01
C ARG A 130 -8.03 -16.94 6.84
N ARG A 131 -7.77 -15.71 7.28
CA ARG A 131 -8.74 -14.59 7.13
C ARG A 131 -9.02 -14.25 5.67
N ALA A 132 -8.03 -14.44 4.80
CA ALA A 132 -8.13 -14.21 3.36
C ALA A 132 -8.75 -15.40 2.59
N GLY A 133 -9.11 -16.51 3.26
CA GLY A 133 -9.63 -17.71 2.60
C GLY A 133 -8.58 -18.52 1.83
N LEU A 134 -7.30 -18.35 2.15
CA LEU A 134 -6.18 -19.08 1.57
C LEU A 134 -5.74 -20.25 2.45
N PHE A 135 -5.01 -21.20 1.86
CA PHE A 135 -4.38 -22.28 2.62
C PHE A 135 -3.31 -21.70 3.57
N PRO A 136 -3.42 -21.92 4.89
CA PRO A 136 -2.60 -21.20 5.86
C PRO A 136 -1.26 -21.89 6.11
N ASN A 137 -0.40 -21.91 5.09
CA ASN A 137 0.94 -22.50 5.14
C ASN A 137 2.01 -21.58 5.73
N GLY A 138 1.71 -20.30 5.97
CA GLY A 138 2.65 -19.32 6.50
C GLY A 138 3.69 -18.80 5.51
N ILE A 139 3.54 -19.10 4.22
CA ILE A 139 4.50 -18.77 3.16
C ILE A 139 3.96 -17.61 2.32
N VAL A 140 4.80 -16.61 2.08
CA VAL A 140 4.52 -15.55 1.09
C VAL A 140 5.03 -16.02 -0.28
N ASP A 141 4.20 -16.82 -0.93
CA ASP A 141 4.34 -17.25 -2.33
C ASP A 141 3.61 -16.29 -3.28
N GLU A 142 3.59 -16.59 -4.59
CA GLU A 142 2.93 -15.74 -5.60
C GLU A 142 1.43 -15.57 -5.33
N ILE A 143 0.74 -16.63 -4.90
CA ILE A 143 -0.70 -16.61 -4.61
C ILE A 143 -0.97 -15.69 -3.41
N THR A 144 -0.23 -15.88 -2.32
CA THR A 144 -0.34 -15.09 -1.10
C THR A 144 -0.01 -13.62 -1.37
N LEU A 145 1.09 -13.35 -2.08
CA LEU A 145 1.51 -12.00 -2.42
C LEU A 145 0.50 -11.29 -3.32
N SER A 146 -0.06 -11.98 -4.32
CA SER A 146 -1.13 -11.47 -5.18
C SER A 146 -2.39 -11.10 -4.39
N ALA A 147 -2.78 -11.94 -3.43
CA ALA A 147 -3.90 -11.65 -2.54
C ALA A 147 -3.63 -10.42 -1.65
N MET A 148 -2.41 -10.26 -1.13
CA MET A 148 -2.01 -9.06 -0.36
C MET A 148 -2.10 -7.79 -1.21
N PHE A 149 -1.66 -7.83 -2.47
CA PHE A 149 -1.81 -6.69 -3.39
C PHE A 149 -3.27 -6.35 -3.64
N LYS A 150 -4.14 -7.35 -3.83
CA LYS A 150 -5.59 -7.13 -3.96
C LYS A 150 -6.15 -6.41 -2.72
N THR A 151 -5.74 -6.83 -1.52
CA THR A 151 -6.15 -6.16 -0.27
C THR A 151 -5.68 -4.70 -0.20
N TRP A 152 -4.41 -4.41 -0.48
CA TRP A 152 -3.94 -3.02 -0.46
C TRP A 152 -4.61 -2.18 -1.54
N GLN A 153 -4.78 -2.72 -2.74
CA GLN A 153 -5.49 -2.05 -3.82
C GLN A 153 -6.95 -1.79 -3.46
N SER A 154 -7.60 -2.69 -2.71
CA SER A 154 -8.99 -2.52 -2.31
C SER A 154 -9.23 -1.50 -1.21
N ASN A 155 -8.17 -1.09 -0.52
CA ASN A 155 -8.25 -0.10 0.55
C ASN A 155 -8.00 1.33 0.06
N ARG A 156 -7.77 1.52 -1.25
CA ARG A 156 -7.44 2.82 -1.86
C ARG A 156 -8.67 3.59 -2.34
N VAL A 157 -8.47 4.84 -2.76
CA VAL A 157 -9.51 5.65 -3.41
C VAL A 157 -9.83 5.04 -4.77
N TYR A 158 -11.07 4.61 -4.96
CA TYR A 158 -11.55 4.03 -6.22
C TYR A 158 -12.09 5.08 -7.20
N THR A 159 -12.80 6.08 -6.68
CA THR A 159 -13.44 7.11 -7.51
C THR A 159 -12.54 8.33 -7.61
N VAL A 160 -12.12 8.65 -8.83
CA VAL A 160 -11.25 9.79 -9.13
C VAL A 160 -12.10 10.88 -9.76
N GLU A 161 -12.91 11.55 -8.93
CA GLU A 161 -13.54 12.82 -9.31
C GLU A 161 -12.53 13.94 -9.15
N THR A 162 -12.38 14.78 -10.18
CA THR A 162 -11.49 15.94 -10.12
C THR A 162 -12.01 16.92 -9.08
N ALA A 163 -11.13 17.39 -8.18
CA ALA A 163 -11.51 18.38 -7.19
C ALA A 163 -11.91 19.69 -7.86
N THR A 164 -13.02 20.26 -7.39
CA THR A 164 -13.43 21.62 -7.74
C THR A 164 -12.56 22.65 -7.00
N PRO A 165 -12.41 23.89 -7.52
CA PRO A 165 -11.65 24.93 -6.84
C PRO A 165 -12.09 25.19 -5.39
N ALA A 166 -13.38 25.04 -5.08
CA ALA A 166 -13.91 25.22 -3.72
C ALA A 166 -13.41 24.16 -2.71
N GLN A 167 -13.09 22.97 -3.20
CA GLN A 167 -12.56 21.86 -2.38
C GLN A 167 -11.05 21.98 -2.15
N LEU A 168 -10.36 22.82 -2.92
CA LEU A 168 -8.92 23.00 -2.82
C LEU A 168 -8.55 24.10 -1.83
N VAL A 169 -7.38 23.92 -1.21
CA VAL A 169 -6.68 24.93 -0.44
C VAL A 169 -5.28 25.11 -1.01
N HIS A 170 -4.79 26.34 -0.96
CA HIS A 170 -3.40 26.66 -1.26
C HIS A 170 -2.56 26.38 -0.01
N ALA A 171 -1.64 25.43 -0.10
CA ALA A 171 -0.75 25.06 0.99
C ALA A 171 0.54 25.89 0.90
N PRO A 172 1.15 26.27 2.04
CA PRO A 172 2.36 27.08 2.04
C PRO A 172 3.53 26.31 1.42
N ILE A 173 4.36 27.00 0.64
CA ILE A 173 5.55 26.40 -0.02
C ILE A 173 6.50 25.70 0.97
N SER A 174 6.51 26.13 2.24
CA SER A 174 7.31 25.50 3.30
C SER A 174 6.94 24.03 3.57
N ASP A 175 5.70 23.62 3.27
CA ASP A 175 5.24 22.24 3.41
C ASP A 175 5.65 21.37 2.22
N PHE A 176 6.20 21.96 1.15
CA PHE A 176 6.67 21.25 -0.04
C PHE A 176 8.18 21.00 0.00
N TYR A 177 8.57 19.87 -0.56
CA TYR A 177 9.95 19.41 -0.64
C TYR A 177 10.82 20.32 -1.51
N ASP A 178 10.29 20.73 -2.66
CA ASP A 178 10.95 21.66 -3.59
C ASP A 178 10.52 23.10 -3.28
N PRO A 179 11.42 23.96 -2.76
CA PRO A 179 11.11 25.35 -2.42
C PRO A 179 10.90 26.24 -3.65
N THR A 180 11.18 25.73 -4.85
CA THR A 180 11.01 26.43 -6.14
C THR A 180 9.76 25.99 -6.90
N ARG A 181 8.92 25.16 -6.28
CA ARG A 181 7.71 24.63 -6.89
C ARG A 181 6.77 25.76 -7.32
N ALA A 182 6.24 25.64 -8.54
CA ALA A 182 5.32 26.62 -9.10
C ALA A 182 4.04 26.74 -8.25
N ASP A 183 3.53 27.97 -8.14
CA ASP A 183 2.41 28.33 -7.26
C ASP A 183 1.12 27.55 -7.58
N ASP A 184 0.88 27.29 -8.87
CA ASP A 184 -0.27 26.52 -9.36
C ASP A 184 -0.22 25.03 -8.97
N LEU A 185 0.90 24.56 -8.43
CA LEU A 185 1.11 23.17 -7.97
C LEU A 185 1.12 23.03 -6.45
N LEU A 186 0.72 24.07 -5.72
CA LEU A 186 0.64 24.11 -4.25
C LEU A 186 -0.76 23.81 -3.70
N TYR A 187 -1.68 23.37 -4.56
CA TYR A 187 -3.04 23.05 -4.16
C TYR A 187 -3.16 21.63 -3.61
N VAL A 188 -4.02 21.47 -2.60
CA VAL A 188 -4.38 20.19 -1.97
C VAL A 188 -5.87 20.21 -1.66
N GLU A 189 -6.54 19.07 -1.66
CA GLU A 189 -7.92 19.00 -1.15
C GLU A 189 -7.94 19.32 0.36
N ARG A 190 -8.94 20.10 0.81
CA ARG A 190 -8.99 20.70 2.15
C ARG A 190 -8.90 19.68 3.27
N GLU A 191 -9.70 18.61 3.23
CA GLU A 191 -9.70 17.59 4.28
C GLU A 191 -8.44 16.73 4.25
N THR A 192 -7.94 16.44 3.05
CA THR A 192 -6.65 15.79 2.83
C THR A 192 -5.51 16.59 3.47
N TYR A 193 -5.49 17.90 3.26
CA TYR A 193 -4.48 18.77 3.86
C TYR A 193 -4.61 18.86 5.39
N ASN A 194 -5.84 18.96 5.91
CA ASN A 194 -6.09 18.92 7.36
C ASN A 194 -5.58 17.60 7.99
N ALA A 195 -5.85 16.46 7.34
CA ALA A 195 -5.39 15.15 7.77
C ALA A 195 -3.85 15.05 7.70
N TYR A 196 -3.24 15.56 6.62
CA TYR A 196 -1.80 15.63 6.47
C TYR A 196 -1.14 16.42 7.62
N LYS A 197 -1.65 17.61 7.96
CA LYS A 197 -1.09 18.39 9.09
C LYS A 197 -1.22 17.67 10.43
N LYS A 198 -2.32 16.94 10.66
CA LYS A 198 -2.47 16.08 11.86
C LYS A 198 -1.44 14.95 11.88
N MET A 199 -1.24 14.29 10.74
CA MET A 199 -0.24 13.22 10.59
C MET A 199 1.17 13.73 10.81
N VAL A 200 1.53 14.88 10.23
CA VAL A 200 2.84 15.52 10.41
C VAL A 200 3.10 15.89 11.87
N ARG A 201 2.13 16.48 12.56
CA ARG A 201 2.26 16.80 13.99
C ARG A 201 2.53 15.55 14.83
N ALA A 202 1.83 14.44 14.53
CA ALA A 202 2.07 13.17 15.21
C ALA A 202 3.47 12.60 14.92
N ALA A 203 3.95 12.73 13.68
CA ALA A 203 5.32 12.32 13.32
C ALA A 203 6.37 13.18 14.05
N VAL A 204 6.20 14.49 14.11
CA VAL A 204 7.11 15.41 14.83
C VAL A 204 7.12 15.15 16.34
N ALA A 205 5.97 14.75 16.91
CA ALA A 205 5.87 14.35 18.30
C ALA A 205 6.63 13.05 18.61
N ASP A 206 6.76 12.15 17.63
CA ASP A 206 7.50 10.90 17.76
C ASP A 206 9.03 11.14 17.68
N LYS A 207 9.64 11.24 18.87
CA LYS A 207 11.09 11.51 19.00
C LYS A 207 11.98 10.42 18.42
N SER A 208 11.45 9.23 18.15
CA SER A 208 12.24 8.17 17.48
C SER A 208 12.58 8.52 16.03
N LEU A 209 11.78 9.38 15.38
CA LEU A 209 12.01 9.81 14.00
C LEU A 209 13.08 10.89 13.86
N LYS A 210 13.40 11.61 14.94
CA LYS A 210 14.39 12.69 14.97
C LYS A 210 14.14 13.79 13.91
N LEU A 211 12.87 14.07 13.60
CA LEU A 211 12.49 15.11 12.65
C LEU A 211 12.84 16.50 13.20
N GLY A 212 13.43 17.34 12.34
CA GLY A 212 13.64 18.75 12.63
C GLY A 212 12.30 19.48 12.75
N ALA A 213 12.12 20.21 13.85
CA ALA A 213 10.90 20.95 14.13
C ALA A 213 11.18 22.40 14.52
N ASN A 214 10.25 23.30 14.20
CA ASN A 214 10.27 24.69 14.67
C ASN A 214 9.69 24.81 16.10
N THR A 215 9.71 26.02 16.65
CA THR A 215 9.20 26.31 18.01
C THR A 215 7.70 26.07 18.16
N SER A 216 6.94 26.04 17.07
CA SER A 216 5.51 25.73 17.03
C SER A 216 5.22 24.22 16.91
N GLY A 217 6.25 23.37 16.86
CA GLY A 217 6.09 21.93 16.72
C GLY A 217 5.71 21.47 15.31
N GLU A 218 5.93 22.31 14.30
CA GLU A 218 5.79 21.96 12.89
C GLU A 218 7.16 21.60 12.30
N LEU A 219 7.20 21.00 11.09
CA LEU A 219 8.47 20.68 10.43
C LEU A 219 9.32 21.94 10.24
N ALA A 220 10.62 21.82 10.53
CA ALA A 220 11.57 22.87 10.21
C ALA A 220 11.67 23.05 8.69
N SER A 221 11.98 24.27 8.22
CA SER A 221 12.16 24.53 6.79
C SER A 221 13.26 23.69 6.15
N THR A 222 14.25 23.27 6.94
CA THR A 222 15.37 22.41 6.54
C THR A 222 15.08 20.91 6.65
N GLU A 223 13.94 20.49 7.21
CA GLU A 223 13.58 19.07 7.34
C GLU A 223 12.96 18.56 6.04
N PRO A 224 13.63 17.68 5.27
CA PRO A 224 13.07 17.18 4.02
C PRO A 224 11.98 16.11 4.23
N PHE A 225 12.06 15.30 5.28
CA PHE A 225 11.13 14.20 5.49
C PHE A 225 9.72 14.71 5.81
N MET A 226 8.72 13.91 5.42
CA MET A 226 7.30 14.23 5.57
C MET A 226 6.79 15.39 4.70
N LYS A 227 7.66 16.13 4.00
CA LYS A 227 7.24 17.19 3.07
C LYS A 227 6.55 16.65 1.82
N ILE A 228 5.64 17.45 1.27
CA ILE A 228 4.90 17.13 0.05
C ILE A 228 5.82 17.32 -1.17
N VAL A 229 6.03 16.27 -1.93
CA VAL A 229 6.68 16.33 -3.25
C VAL A 229 5.65 16.69 -4.33
N SER A 230 4.41 16.20 -4.21
CA SER A 230 3.32 16.50 -5.14
C SER A 230 1.95 16.28 -4.51
N ALA A 231 0.96 17.06 -4.92
CA ALA A 231 -0.42 16.99 -4.43
C ALA A 231 -1.42 17.14 -5.58
N PHE A 232 -2.30 18.16 -5.61
CA PHE A 232 -3.26 18.33 -6.69
C PHE A 232 -2.57 18.53 -8.05
N ARG A 233 -3.08 17.85 -9.07
CA ARG A 233 -2.69 18.05 -10.47
C ARG A 233 -3.93 18.20 -11.33
N SER A 234 -4.10 19.35 -11.97
CA SER A 234 -5.21 19.54 -12.90
C SER A 234 -5.12 18.56 -14.08
N PRO A 235 -6.25 18.15 -14.67
CA PRO A 235 -6.25 17.33 -15.89
C PRO A 235 -5.40 17.94 -17.01
N GLU A 236 -5.41 19.27 -17.15
CA GLU A 236 -4.64 20.01 -18.16
C GLU A 236 -3.14 19.90 -17.91
N TYR A 237 -2.72 20.04 -16.64
CA TYR A 237 -1.32 19.86 -16.24
C TYR A 237 -0.87 18.42 -16.47
N GLN A 238 -1.70 17.44 -16.10
CA GLN A 238 -1.42 16.03 -16.34
C GLN A 238 -1.29 15.71 -17.85
N ALA A 239 -2.13 16.32 -18.69
CA ALA A 239 -2.01 16.22 -20.15
C ALA A 239 -0.73 16.86 -20.68
N LYS A 240 -0.28 17.99 -20.10
CA LYS A 240 1.00 18.63 -20.43
C LYS A 240 2.19 17.72 -20.10
N LEU A 241 2.20 17.10 -18.92
CA LEU A 241 3.25 16.13 -18.55
C LEU A 241 3.32 14.96 -19.53
N ARG A 242 2.16 14.41 -19.93
CA ARG A 242 2.10 13.33 -20.93
C ARG A 242 2.66 13.74 -22.28
N ARG A 243 2.33 14.94 -22.77
CA ARG A 243 2.89 15.46 -24.03
C ARG A 243 4.41 15.64 -23.96
N ALA A 244 4.93 16.07 -22.81
CA ALA A 244 6.36 16.22 -22.59
C ALA A 244 7.10 14.88 -22.38
N SER A 245 6.38 13.79 -22.14
CA SER A 245 6.93 12.44 -21.91
C SER A 245 6.21 11.38 -22.74
N PRO A 246 6.31 11.43 -24.09
CA PRO A 246 5.55 10.56 -24.99
C PRO A 246 5.86 9.06 -24.81
N ASN A 247 7.04 8.73 -24.26
CA ASN A 247 7.48 7.36 -23.98
C ASN A 247 7.15 6.87 -22.57
N SER A 248 6.46 7.68 -21.75
CA SER A 248 5.97 7.22 -20.45
C SER A 248 4.85 6.21 -20.66
N GLY A 249 5.06 4.95 -20.25
CA GLY A 249 4.04 3.91 -20.36
C GLY A 249 2.74 4.28 -19.62
N ARG A 250 1.63 3.56 -19.86
CA ARG A 250 0.33 3.79 -19.18
C ARG A 250 0.43 3.83 -17.64
N ALA A 251 1.46 3.18 -17.07
CA ALA A 251 1.77 3.20 -15.64
C ALA A 251 2.54 4.45 -15.16
N GLY A 252 3.36 5.09 -16.02
CA GLY A 252 4.20 6.24 -15.62
C GLY A 252 3.44 7.56 -15.52
N LEU A 253 2.33 7.69 -16.26
CA LEU A 253 1.40 8.82 -16.16
C LEU A 253 -0.03 8.29 -16.34
N ALA A 254 -0.65 7.88 -15.23
CA ALA A 254 -2.02 7.37 -15.23
C ALA A 254 -2.98 8.36 -15.92
N MET A 255 -3.89 7.85 -16.77
CA MET A 255 -4.91 8.66 -17.44
C MET A 255 -5.96 9.22 -16.47
N LYS A 256 -6.14 8.57 -15.32
CA LYS A 256 -6.94 9.04 -14.18
C LYS A 256 -6.07 8.96 -12.93
N SER A 257 -5.30 10.03 -12.69
CA SER A 257 -4.45 10.12 -11.51
C SER A 257 -5.28 10.56 -10.31
N VAL A 258 -5.17 9.87 -9.17
CA VAL A 258 -5.83 10.27 -7.91
C VAL A 258 -5.39 11.68 -7.48
N HIS A 259 -4.25 12.17 -7.97
CA HIS A 259 -3.85 13.58 -7.77
C HIS A 259 -4.86 14.59 -8.32
N SER A 260 -5.66 14.24 -9.34
CA SER A 260 -6.71 15.15 -9.83
C SER A 260 -7.84 15.37 -8.84
N SER A 261 -8.04 14.47 -7.87
CA SER A 261 -8.99 14.69 -6.79
C SER A 261 -8.41 15.51 -5.63
N GLY A 262 -7.12 15.86 -5.68
CA GLY A 262 -6.41 16.50 -4.56
C GLY A 262 -6.24 15.63 -3.32
N ARG A 263 -6.68 14.36 -3.35
CA ARG A 263 -6.64 13.39 -2.24
C ARG A 263 -5.39 12.52 -2.23
N ALA A 264 -4.54 12.60 -3.24
CA ALA A 264 -3.24 11.92 -3.28
C ALA A 264 -2.11 12.89 -2.96
N LEU A 265 -1.18 12.43 -2.11
CA LEU A 265 0.04 13.12 -1.74
C LEU A 265 1.23 12.21 -2.07
N ASP A 266 2.18 12.74 -2.83
CA ASP A 266 3.53 12.19 -2.87
C ASP A 266 4.30 12.84 -1.71
N ILE A 267 4.72 12.06 -0.72
CA ILE A 267 5.43 12.49 0.49
C ILE A 267 6.89 12.05 0.41
N TYR A 268 7.82 12.94 0.76
CA TYR A 268 9.23 12.58 0.78
C TYR A 268 9.54 11.65 1.95
N VAL A 269 9.97 10.43 1.62
CA VAL A 269 10.32 9.36 2.57
C VAL A 269 11.80 8.94 2.45
N GLY A 270 12.61 9.70 1.71
CA GLY A 270 14.02 9.40 1.42
C GLY A 270 14.28 8.96 -0.02
N GLY A 271 15.55 8.79 -0.36
CA GLY A 271 16.00 8.41 -1.71
C GLY A 271 15.76 9.49 -2.75
N GLU A 272 15.76 9.10 -4.02
CA GLU A 272 15.30 9.91 -5.15
C GLU A 272 13.76 10.10 -5.04
N PRO A 273 13.24 11.33 -5.11
CA PRO A 273 11.80 11.56 -5.13
C PRO A 273 11.11 10.95 -6.36
N VAL A 274 9.93 10.34 -6.16
CA VAL A 274 9.00 9.91 -7.23
C VAL A 274 9.64 9.04 -8.32
N THR A 275 10.47 8.07 -7.93
CA THR A 275 11.08 7.11 -8.88
C THR A 275 10.82 5.66 -8.49
N THR A 276 10.33 4.89 -9.46
CA THR A 276 9.90 3.49 -9.28
C THR A 276 11.05 2.48 -9.37
N LYS A 277 12.31 2.93 -9.47
CA LYS A 277 13.47 2.05 -9.56
C LYS A 277 13.61 1.22 -8.28
N ASP A 278 13.84 -0.09 -8.43
CA ASP A 278 13.87 -1.03 -7.29
C ASP A 278 14.91 -0.64 -6.24
N TYR A 279 16.09 -0.19 -6.64
CA TYR A 279 17.12 0.27 -5.69
C TYR A 279 16.65 1.47 -4.87
N ASN A 280 15.87 2.38 -5.47
CA ASN A 280 15.36 3.54 -4.77
C ASN A 280 14.29 3.15 -3.76
N ARG A 281 13.36 2.26 -4.18
CA ARG A 281 12.34 1.70 -3.30
C ARG A 281 12.98 0.94 -2.13
N ALA A 282 14.07 0.21 -2.37
CA ALA A 282 14.83 -0.46 -1.32
C ALA A 282 15.43 0.52 -0.28
N ILE A 283 15.84 1.72 -0.69
CA ILE A 283 16.28 2.79 0.22
C ILE A 283 15.08 3.32 1.01
N GLN A 284 14.02 3.71 0.30
CA GLN A 284 12.82 4.32 0.88
C GLN A 284 12.16 3.43 1.94
N ILE A 285 12.01 2.14 1.66
CA ILE A 285 11.31 1.22 2.56
C ILE A 285 12.08 0.94 3.87
N ASN A 286 13.35 1.32 3.91
CA ASN A 286 14.20 1.20 5.08
C ASN A 286 14.31 2.48 5.91
N THR A 287 13.74 3.60 5.47
CA THR A 287 13.77 4.82 6.29
C THR A 287 12.83 4.70 7.49
N PRO A 288 13.18 5.30 8.65
CA PRO A 288 12.29 5.34 9.81
C PRO A 288 10.94 5.99 9.49
N VAL A 289 10.95 7.03 8.64
CA VAL A 289 9.76 7.78 8.24
C VAL A 289 8.79 6.92 7.45
N TYR A 290 9.27 6.16 6.45
CA TYR A 290 8.38 5.27 5.70
C TYR A 290 7.75 4.21 6.60
N ARG A 291 8.55 3.56 7.45
CA ARG A 291 8.06 2.53 8.39
C ARG A 291 7.03 3.09 9.36
N TRP A 292 7.24 4.33 9.83
CA TRP A 292 6.28 5.03 10.66
C TRP A 292 4.99 5.35 9.90
N LEU A 293 5.07 5.81 8.65
CA LEU A 293 3.89 6.05 7.82
C LEU A 293 3.08 4.77 7.62
N VAL A 294 3.71 3.66 7.27
CA VAL A 294 3.03 2.36 7.12
C VAL A 294 2.21 2.02 8.38
N LYS A 295 2.80 2.17 9.57
CA LYS A 295 2.15 1.84 10.84
C LYS A 295 1.10 2.86 11.32
N ASN A 296 1.20 4.13 10.91
CA ASN A 296 0.44 5.22 11.54
C ASN A 296 -0.45 6.01 10.59
N ALA A 297 -0.14 6.09 9.30
CA ALA A 297 -0.85 6.94 8.35
C ALA A 297 -2.35 6.59 8.24
N GLY A 298 -2.70 5.31 8.41
CA GLY A 298 -4.09 4.83 8.45
C GLY A 298 -4.94 5.49 9.55
N LYS A 299 -4.35 5.86 10.68
CA LYS A 299 -5.02 6.57 11.80
C LYS A 299 -5.50 7.97 11.37
N PHE A 300 -4.89 8.53 10.34
CA PHE A 300 -5.22 9.83 9.76
C PHE A 300 -6.01 9.70 8.45
N GLY A 301 -6.41 8.48 8.06
CA GLY A 301 -7.17 8.21 6.85
C GLY A 301 -6.33 8.02 5.59
N PHE A 302 -5.00 7.96 5.68
CA PHE A 302 -4.13 7.73 4.53
C PHE A 302 -3.89 6.25 4.26
N LYS A 303 -3.82 5.89 2.98
CA LYS A 303 -3.61 4.53 2.48
C LYS A 303 -2.45 4.53 1.48
N PRO A 304 -1.49 3.60 1.59
CA PRO A 304 -0.35 3.56 0.68
C PRO A 304 -0.76 3.04 -0.70
N TYR A 305 -0.17 3.58 -1.75
CA TYR A 305 -0.05 2.83 -2.99
C TYR A 305 1.16 1.89 -2.89
N PHE A 306 0.89 0.58 -2.77
CA PHE A 306 1.91 -0.41 -2.43
C PHE A 306 3.15 -0.41 -3.34
N TYR A 307 3.02 0.02 -4.60
CA TYR A 307 4.13 0.03 -5.56
C TYR A 307 5.07 1.24 -5.39
N GLU A 308 4.56 2.33 -4.83
CA GLU A 308 5.21 3.64 -4.73
C GLU A 308 5.27 4.09 -3.27
N PRO A 309 6.40 3.88 -2.56
CA PRO A 309 6.54 4.18 -1.13
C PRO A 309 6.22 5.63 -0.72
N TRP A 310 6.33 6.56 -1.64
CA TRP A 310 6.03 7.98 -1.43
C TRP A 310 4.55 8.32 -1.63
N HIS A 311 3.74 7.47 -2.27
CA HIS A 311 2.39 7.84 -2.71
C HIS A 311 1.32 7.38 -1.71
N TRP A 312 0.59 8.34 -1.15
CA TRP A 312 -0.41 8.13 -0.11
C TRP A 312 -1.73 8.79 -0.46
N GLU A 313 -2.82 8.06 -0.29
CA GLU A 313 -4.17 8.52 -0.65
C GLU A 313 -5.03 8.69 0.58
N TYR A 314 -5.68 9.84 0.69
CA TYR A 314 -6.65 10.12 1.74
C TYR A 314 -7.99 9.45 1.44
N ALA A 315 -8.25 8.34 2.12
CA ALA A 315 -9.43 7.48 1.98
C ALA A 315 -10.07 7.17 3.34
N PRO A 316 -10.52 8.18 4.12
CA PRO A 316 -11.05 7.98 5.48
C PRO A 316 -12.23 7.01 5.53
N GLU A 317 -13.02 6.94 4.46
CA GLU A 317 -14.20 6.06 4.31
C GLU A 317 -13.84 4.56 4.36
N THR A 318 -12.61 4.20 4.01
CA THR A 318 -12.15 2.80 3.98
C THR A 318 -11.75 2.28 5.36
N ASN A 319 -11.63 3.16 6.37
CA ASN A 319 -11.28 2.75 7.74
C ASN A 319 -12.40 1.94 8.43
N ASN A 320 -13.63 2.00 7.92
CA ASN A 320 -14.79 1.30 8.47
C ASN A 320 -15.19 0.05 7.67
N LYS A 321 -14.48 -0.27 6.57
CA LYS A 321 -14.78 -1.45 5.76
C LYS A 321 -14.04 -2.65 6.33
N VAL A 322 -14.81 -3.65 6.80
CA VAL A 322 -14.28 -5.02 7.01
C VAL A 322 -13.68 -5.44 5.65
N PRO A 323 -12.43 -5.95 5.60
CA PRO A 323 -11.86 -6.39 4.34
C PRO A 323 -12.83 -7.38 3.68
N PRO A 324 -13.15 -7.21 2.39
CA PRO A 324 -14.05 -8.13 1.72
C PRO A 324 -13.50 -9.55 1.87
N VAL A 325 -14.35 -10.48 2.30
CA VAL A 325 -14.05 -11.91 2.17
C VAL A 325 -13.76 -12.11 0.69
N ILE A 326 -12.53 -12.46 0.34
CA ILE A 326 -12.15 -12.78 -1.04
C ILE A 326 -12.83 -14.12 -1.36
N ILE A 327 -14.11 -14.06 -1.72
CA ILE A 327 -14.81 -15.18 -2.32
C ILE A 327 -14.41 -15.15 -3.78
N ASN A 328 -13.65 -16.15 -4.23
CA ASN A 328 -13.39 -16.35 -5.66
C ASN A 328 -14.74 -16.54 -6.35
N THR A 329 -15.28 -15.47 -6.92
CA THR A 329 -16.48 -15.48 -7.75
C THR A 329 -16.04 -15.40 -9.19
N GLU A 330 -15.38 -16.46 -9.66
CA GLU A 330 -15.35 -16.78 -11.08
C GLU A 330 -16.46 -17.82 -11.31
N ASN A 331 -17.66 -17.31 -11.56
CA ASN A 331 -18.79 -18.00 -12.17
C ASN A 331 -19.76 -16.92 -12.64
N ASN A 332 -19.55 -16.44 -13.87
CA ASN A 332 -20.61 -15.99 -14.78
C ASN A 332 -20.06 -15.92 -16.21
#